data_AF-A0A0G1TYF3-F1
#
_entry.id   AF-A0A0G1TYF3-F1
#
_cell.length_a   1.000
_cell.length_b   1.000
_cell.length_c   1.000
_cell.angle_alpha   90.00
_cell.angle_beta   90.00
_cell.angle_gamma   90.00
#
_symmetry.space_group_name_H-M   'P 1'
#
loop_
_entity.id
_entity.type
_entity.pdbx_description
1 polymer ?
#
loop_
_entity_poly.entity_id
_entity_poly.type
_entity_poly.pdbx_seq_one_letter_code
_entity_poly.pdbx_strand_id
1 'polypeptide(L)'
;MILSQYLILASEFVQHITMIVLVGFMVTECVACYASLVSSRAGLFDVEEEARFRKQKREHLLLLVAVILATLWFIVEFFVNENPWYHLFLHTPVITAILVMLWPLAREGNAISKRIFTILFVAAVTHMSLDVLSFFDYHLLWDHIARAVLKTVQALALYFFVLTHAILNSKIKSQK
;
A
#
# COMPACT_ATOMS: atom_id res chain seq x y z
N MET A 1 -13.36 33.44 0.66
CA MET A 1 -14.14 32.22 0.98
C MET A 1 -14.35 31.31 -0.21
N ILE A 2 -14.79 31.82 -1.37
CA ILE A 2 -15.07 30.97 -2.55
C ILE A 2 -13.78 30.35 -3.15
N LEU A 3 -12.70 31.13 -3.29
CA LEU A 3 -11.43 30.65 -3.86
C LEU A 3 -10.77 29.54 -3.02
N SER A 4 -10.84 29.63 -1.69
CA SER A 4 -10.29 28.62 -0.78
C SER A 4 -11.06 27.30 -0.85
N GLN A 5 -12.38 27.34 -1.06
CA GLN A 5 -13.18 26.12 -1.26
C GLN A 5 -12.83 25.43 -2.58
N TYR A 6 -12.64 26.19 -3.68
CA TYR A 6 -12.21 25.61 -4.96
C TYR A 6 -10.80 25.01 -4.91
N LEU A 7 -9.88 25.64 -4.17
CA LEU A 7 -8.53 25.11 -3.97
C LEU A 7 -8.53 23.81 -3.17
N ILE A 8 -9.36 23.71 -2.12
CA ILE A 8 -9.53 22.48 -1.33
C ILE A 8 -10.12 21.37 -2.21
N LEU A 9 -11.20 21.66 -2.95
CA LEU A 9 -11.84 20.70 -3.84
C LEU A 9 -10.90 20.20 -4.94
N ALA A 10 -10.11 21.10 -5.54
CA ALA A 10 -9.10 20.75 -6.54
C ALA A 10 -7.97 19.90 -5.93
N SER A 11 -7.53 20.22 -4.71
CA SER A 11 -6.51 19.44 -3.99
C SER A 11 -7.00 18.02 -3.69
N GLU A 12 -8.23 17.87 -3.21
CA GLU A 12 -8.85 16.57 -2.98
C GLU A 12 -8.96 15.79 -4.29
N PHE A 13 -9.43 16.42 -5.37
CA PHE A 13 -9.55 15.76 -6.67
C PHE A 13 -8.20 15.27 -7.21
N VAL A 14 -7.15 16.10 -7.15
CA VAL A 14 -5.79 15.73 -7.57
C VAL A 14 -5.26 14.59 -6.72
N GLN A 15 -5.49 14.61 -5.41
CA GLN A 15 -5.07 13.54 -4.51
C GLN A 15 -5.75 12.20 -4.87
N HIS A 16 -7.06 12.22 -5.12
CA HIS A 16 -7.80 11.01 -5.51
C HIS A 16 -7.35 10.46 -6.86
N ILE A 17 -7.15 11.31 -7.88
CA ILE A 17 -6.58 10.88 -9.16
C ILE A 17 -5.20 10.26 -8.96
N THR A 18 -4.34 10.91 -8.19
CA THR A 18 -2.99 10.40 -7.90
C THR A 18 -3.06 9.03 -7.24
N MET A 19 -3.97 8.83 -6.29
CA MET A 19 -4.19 7.53 -5.67
C MET A 19 -4.70 6.47 -6.63
N ILE A 20 -5.68 6.79 -7.48
CA ILE A 20 -6.21 5.86 -8.50
C ILE A 20 -5.09 5.44 -9.47
N VAL A 21 -4.28 6.40 -9.92
CA VAL A 21 -3.17 6.14 -10.84
C VAL A 21 -2.12 5.24 -10.15
N LEU A 22 -1.71 5.56 -8.91
CA LEU A 22 -0.76 4.75 -8.15
C LEU A 22 -1.29 3.33 -7.92
N VAL A 23 -2.56 3.17 -7.59
CA VAL A 23 -3.22 1.88 -7.43
C VAL A 23 -3.22 1.10 -8.74
N GLY A 24 -3.58 1.74 -9.85
CA GLY A 24 -3.51 1.13 -11.18
C GLY A 24 -2.12 0.58 -11.47
N PHE A 25 -1.07 1.38 -11.23
CA PHE A 25 0.31 0.93 -11.38
C PHE A 25 0.69 -0.23 -10.44
N MET A 26 0.30 -0.17 -9.17
CA MET A 26 0.58 -1.26 -8.20
C MET A 26 -0.04 -2.59 -8.64
N VAL A 27 -1.28 -2.55 -9.14
CA VAL A 27 -1.98 -3.74 -9.64
C VAL A 27 -1.28 -4.26 -10.90
N THR A 28 -0.96 -3.39 -11.87
CA THR A 28 -0.29 -3.82 -13.11
C THR A 28 1.07 -4.44 -12.83
N GLU A 29 1.86 -3.85 -11.92
CA GLU A 29 3.17 -4.38 -11.53
C GLU A 29 3.05 -5.73 -10.80
N CYS A 30 2.08 -5.88 -9.88
CA CYS A 30 1.85 -7.15 -9.20
C CYS A 30 1.42 -8.25 -10.18
N VAL A 31 0.52 -7.95 -11.11
CA VAL A 31 0.06 -8.89 -12.13
C VAL A 31 1.19 -9.27 -13.08
N ALA A 32 1.97 -8.30 -13.56
CA ALA A 32 3.12 -8.54 -14.42
C ALA A 32 4.17 -9.42 -13.74
N CYS A 33 4.46 -9.15 -12.46
CA CYS A 33 5.41 -9.93 -11.68
C CYS A 33 4.92 -11.38 -11.46
N TYR A 34 3.63 -11.57 -11.19
CA TYR A 34 3.04 -12.90 -11.07
C TYR A 34 3.03 -13.66 -12.41
N ALA A 35 2.68 -13.01 -13.52
CA ALA A 35 2.72 -13.60 -14.85
C ALA A 35 4.13 -14.06 -15.23
N SER A 36 5.15 -13.24 -14.92
CA SER A 36 6.57 -13.59 -15.09
C SER A 36 6.98 -14.78 -14.23
N LEU A 37 6.48 -14.88 -12.99
CA LEU A 37 6.76 -16.01 -12.13
C LEU A 37 6.17 -17.30 -12.72
N VAL A 38 4.92 -17.27 -13.17
CA VAL A 38 4.23 -18.43 -13.76
C VAL A 38 4.92 -18.88 -15.05
N SER A 39 5.34 -17.96 -15.92
CA SER A 39 6.01 -18.30 -17.18
C SER A 39 7.38 -18.95 -16.99
N SER A 40 8.12 -18.59 -15.93
CA SER A 40 9.39 -19.28 -15.61
C SER A 40 9.21 -20.75 -15.23
N ARG A 41 7.99 -21.22 -14.92
CA ARG A 41 7.74 -22.59 -14.46
C ARG A 41 7.79 -23.65 -15.58
N ALA A 42 8.04 -23.28 -16.83
CA ALA A 42 7.91 -24.18 -17.99
C ALA A 42 9.00 -25.26 -18.17
N GLY A 43 9.78 -25.61 -17.13
CA GLY A 43 10.87 -26.59 -17.19
C GLY A 43 10.88 -27.60 -16.02
N LEU A 44 11.74 -28.63 -16.11
CA LEU A 44 12.03 -29.51 -14.98
C LEU A 44 12.89 -28.75 -13.96
N PHE A 45 12.40 -28.65 -12.73
CA PHE A 45 13.11 -28.02 -11.62
C PHE A 45 13.71 -29.07 -10.69
N ASP A 46 14.87 -28.75 -10.11
CA ASP A 46 15.40 -29.48 -8.97
C ASP A 46 14.58 -29.16 -7.70
N VAL A 47 14.64 -30.02 -6.69
CA VAL A 47 13.84 -29.92 -5.44
C VAL A 47 14.07 -28.58 -4.72
N GLU A 48 15.31 -28.08 -4.77
CA GLU A 48 15.69 -26.80 -4.17
C GLU A 48 15.11 -25.60 -4.94
N GLU A 49 15.03 -25.69 -6.27
CA GLU A 49 14.42 -24.65 -7.09
C GLU A 49 12.90 -24.62 -6.94
N GLU A 50 12.26 -25.78 -6.76
CA GLU A 50 10.82 -25.85 -6.48
C GLU A 50 10.46 -25.26 -5.11
N ALA A 51 11.28 -25.50 -4.08
CA ALA A 51 11.11 -24.87 -2.77
C ALA A 51 11.23 -23.34 -2.84
N ARG A 52 12.21 -22.83 -3.60
CA ARG A 52 12.41 -21.39 -3.84
C ARG A 52 11.24 -20.78 -4.60
N PHE A 53 10.74 -21.46 -5.63
CA PHE A 53 9.57 -21.03 -6.40
C PHE A 53 8.30 -20.94 -5.53
N ARG A 54 8.05 -21.95 -4.68
CA ARG A 54 6.89 -21.92 -3.76
C ARG A 54 6.98 -20.77 -2.77
N LYS A 55 8.18 -20.46 -2.26
CA LYS A 55 8.42 -19.31 -1.39
C LYS A 55 8.10 -17.99 -2.11
N GLN A 56 8.68 -17.76 -3.29
CA GLN A 56 8.45 -16.55 -4.10
C GLN A 56 6.97 -16.39 -4.50
N LYS A 57 6.30 -17.49 -4.84
CA LYS A 57 4.85 -17.47 -5.14
C LYS A 57 4.03 -16.99 -3.93
N ARG A 58 4.37 -17.46 -2.73
CA ARG A 58 3.68 -17.06 -1.49
C ARG A 58 3.90 -15.58 -1.18
N GLU A 59 5.13 -15.10 -1.35
CA GLU A 59 5.48 -13.68 -1.17
C GLU A 59 4.71 -12.77 -2.13
N HIS A 60 4.65 -13.15 -3.41
CA HIS A 60 3.85 -12.41 -4.40
C HIS A 60 2.36 -12.44 -4.11
N LEU A 61 1.82 -13.57 -3.66
CA LEU A 61 0.40 -13.65 -3.33
C LEU A 61 0.06 -12.78 -2.12
N LEU A 62 0.95 -12.73 -1.10
CA LEU A 62 0.81 -11.80 0.02
C LEU A 62 0.84 -10.34 -0.43
N LEU A 63 1.78 -9.97 -1.31
CA LEU A 63 1.86 -8.62 -1.86
C LEU A 63 0.60 -8.26 -2.67
N LEU A 64 0.11 -9.19 -3.49
CA LEU A 64 -1.10 -8.99 -4.29
C LEU A 64 -2.33 -8.77 -3.40
N VAL A 65 -2.50 -9.57 -2.34
CA VAL A 65 -3.61 -9.39 -1.39
C VAL A 65 -3.49 -8.04 -0.67
N ALA A 66 -2.28 -7.63 -0.26
CA ALA A 66 -2.06 -6.32 0.35
C ALA A 66 -2.42 -5.17 -0.61
N VAL A 67 -2.08 -5.28 -1.89
CA VAL A 67 -2.45 -4.30 -2.93
C VAL A 67 -3.96 -4.27 -3.19
N ILE A 68 -4.63 -5.42 -3.20
CA ILE A 68 -6.09 -5.49 -3.35
C ILE A 68 -6.78 -4.83 -2.15
N LEU A 69 -6.32 -5.12 -0.93
CA LEU A 69 -6.85 -4.49 0.28
C LEU A 69 -6.63 -2.98 0.27
N ALA A 70 -5.45 -2.51 -0.15
CA ALA A 70 -5.17 -1.09 -0.29
C ALA A 70 -6.07 -0.43 -1.35
N THR A 71 -6.25 -1.09 -2.50
CA THR A 71 -7.16 -0.64 -3.56
C THR A 71 -8.58 -0.47 -3.03
N LEU A 72 -9.10 -1.50 -2.35
CA LEU A 72 -10.43 -1.47 -1.78
C LEU A 72 -10.56 -0.35 -0.74
N TRP A 73 -9.56 -0.20 0.13
CA TRP A 73 -9.54 0.88 1.10
C TRP A 73 -9.63 2.26 0.43
N PHE A 74 -8.79 2.55 -0.57
CA PHE A 74 -8.84 3.83 -1.28
C PHE A 74 -10.17 4.08 -2.02
N ILE A 75 -10.77 3.02 -2.59
CA ILE A 75 -12.07 3.13 -3.25
C ILE A 75 -13.16 3.44 -2.23
N VAL A 76 -13.24 2.72 -1.13
CA VAL A 76 -14.34 2.96 -0.18
C VAL A 76 -14.14 4.28 0.56
N GLU A 77 -12.90 4.70 0.80
CA GLU A 77 -12.59 6.03 1.33
C GLU A 77 -13.12 7.16 0.45
N PHE A 78 -13.08 7.00 -0.88
CA PHE A 78 -13.68 7.96 -1.82
C PHE A 78 -15.20 8.10 -1.64
N PHE A 79 -15.89 7.01 -1.26
CA PHE A 79 -17.35 7.01 -1.11
C PHE A 79 -17.85 7.28 0.31
N VAL A 80 -17.03 7.07 1.35
CA VAL A 80 -17.44 7.11 2.77
C VAL A 80 -16.48 7.97 3.60
N ASN A 81 -16.21 9.18 3.13
CA ASN A 81 -15.10 10.01 3.63
C ASN A 81 -15.33 10.60 5.04
N GLU A 82 -16.58 10.74 5.50
CA GLU A 82 -16.90 11.60 6.66
C GLU A 82 -17.35 10.89 7.94
N ASN A 83 -17.55 9.56 7.93
CA ASN A 83 -18.07 8.88 9.12
C ASN A 83 -16.93 8.37 10.02
N PRO A 84 -16.72 8.93 11.24
CA PRO A 84 -15.62 8.51 12.13
C PRO A 84 -15.76 7.05 12.59
N TRP A 85 -16.99 6.52 12.69
CA TRP A 85 -17.21 5.10 12.97
C TRP A 85 -16.69 4.22 11.85
N TYR A 86 -16.87 4.66 10.60
CA TYR A 86 -16.37 3.92 9.45
C TYR A 86 -14.83 3.90 9.40
N HIS A 87 -14.17 5.01 9.74
CA HIS A 87 -12.70 5.06 9.86
C HIS A 87 -12.16 4.14 10.97
N LEU A 88 -12.81 4.11 12.13
CA LEU A 88 -12.36 3.30 13.27
C LEU A 88 -12.59 1.80 13.03
N PHE A 89 -13.76 1.42 12.50
CA PHE A 89 -14.18 0.02 12.39
C PHE A 89 -13.85 -0.64 11.04
N LEU A 90 -13.53 0.14 10.00
CA LEU A 90 -13.13 -0.40 8.70
C LEU A 90 -11.73 0.02 8.25
N HIS A 91 -11.38 1.31 8.29
CA HIS A 91 -10.06 1.75 7.81
C HIS A 91 -8.93 1.23 8.68
N THR A 92 -9.03 1.41 10.00
CA THR A 92 -7.97 0.98 10.92
C THR A 92 -7.68 -0.52 10.78
N PRO A 93 -8.66 -1.44 10.82
CA PRO A 93 -8.40 -2.86 10.57
C PRO A 93 -7.78 -3.17 9.21
N VAL A 94 -8.21 -2.50 8.14
CA VAL A 94 -7.66 -2.75 6.79
C VAL A 94 -6.20 -2.30 6.70
N ILE A 95 -5.88 -1.11 7.20
CA ILE A 95 -4.50 -0.62 7.24
C ILE A 95 -3.64 -1.55 8.11
N THR A 96 -4.13 -1.99 9.28
CA THR A 96 -3.43 -2.96 10.12
C THR A 96 -3.18 -4.28 9.38
N ALA A 97 -4.17 -4.80 8.65
CA ALA A 97 -4.02 -6.03 7.86
C ALA A 97 -2.93 -5.87 6.79
N ILE A 98 -2.90 -4.74 6.08
CA ILE A 98 -1.85 -4.42 5.09
C ILE A 98 -0.48 -4.44 5.76
N LEU A 99 -0.31 -3.76 6.91
CA LEU A 99 0.97 -3.74 7.62
C LEU A 99 1.42 -5.13 8.06
N VAL A 100 0.50 -5.96 8.58
CA VAL A 100 0.80 -7.33 9.01
C VAL A 100 1.21 -8.22 7.83
N MET A 101 0.56 -8.07 6.67
CA MET A 101 0.91 -8.83 5.47
C MET A 101 2.27 -8.41 4.89
N LEU A 102 2.60 -7.12 4.95
CA LEU A 102 3.86 -6.59 4.42
C LEU A 102 5.05 -6.77 5.38
N TRP A 103 4.80 -6.91 6.69
CA TRP A 103 5.83 -7.10 7.70
C TRP A 103 6.85 -8.22 7.39
N PRO A 104 6.43 -9.47 7.09
CA PRO A 104 7.38 -10.53 6.75
C PRO A 104 8.20 -10.20 5.50
N LEU A 105 7.57 -9.60 4.48
CA LEU A 105 8.24 -9.16 3.24
C LEU A 105 9.30 -8.08 3.53
N ALA A 106 9.00 -7.14 4.42
CA ALA A 106 9.94 -6.11 4.83
C ALA A 106 11.10 -6.70 5.64
N ARG A 107 10.81 -7.62 6.56
CA ARG A 107 11.82 -8.24 7.45
C ARG A 107 12.82 -9.10 6.69
N GLU A 108 12.33 -9.92 5.76
CA GLU A 108 13.14 -10.79 4.91
C GLU A 108 13.76 -10.05 3.71
N GLY A 109 13.23 -8.88 3.37
CA GLY A 109 13.71 -8.03 2.28
C GLY A 109 14.97 -7.23 2.60
N ASN A 110 15.38 -6.44 1.61
CA ASN A 110 16.56 -5.59 1.66
C ASN A 110 16.40 -4.40 2.62
N ALA A 111 17.52 -3.75 2.97
CA ALA A 111 17.52 -2.55 3.82
C ALA A 111 16.60 -1.43 3.29
N ILE A 112 16.44 -1.33 1.97
CA ILE A 112 15.53 -0.37 1.32
C ILE A 112 14.07 -0.72 1.64
N SER A 113 13.66 -1.97 1.46
CA SER A 113 12.30 -2.45 1.77
C SER A 113 11.95 -2.23 3.24
N LYS A 114 12.90 -2.42 4.16
CA LYS A 114 12.74 -2.11 5.59
C LYS A 114 12.47 -0.63 5.82
N ARG A 115 13.26 0.26 5.22
CA ARG A 115 13.09 1.72 5.35
C ARG A 115 11.74 2.18 4.82
N ILE A 116 11.34 1.71 3.63
CA ILE A 116 10.04 2.04 3.03
C ILE A 116 8.89 1.56 3.95
N PHE A 117 8.99 0.33 4.47
CA PHE A 117 8.01 -0.19 5.42
C PHE A 117 7.97 0.64 6.71
N THR A 118 9.11 1.08 7.25
CA THR A 118 9.13 1.95 8.44
C THR A 118 8.38 3.26 8.19
N ILE A 119 8.58 3.88 7.01
CA ILE A 119 7.86 5.11 6.63
C ILE A 119 6.36 4.83 6.54
N LEU A 120 5.96 3.75 5.87
CA LEU A 120 4.56 3.31 5.78
C LEU A 120 3.95 3.08 7.16
N PHE A 121 4.69 2.40 8.05
CA PHE A 121 4.25 2.08 9.41
C PHE A 121 4.04 3.34 10.25
N VAL A 122 5.02 4.26 10.26
CA VAL A 122 4.90 5.51 11.01
C VAL A 122 3.74 6.35 10.48
N ALA A 123 3.59 6.46 9.16
CA ALA A 123 2.48 7.20 8.56
C ALA A 123 1.12 6.55 8.90
N ALA A 124 1.03 5.21 8.87
CA ALA A 124 -0.17 4.46 9.24
C ALA A 124 -0.56 4.66 10.71
N VAL A 125 0.38 4.49 11.64
CA VAL A 125 0.13 4.69 13.07
C VAL A 125 -0.28 6.13 13.37
N THR A 126 0.35 7.10 12.71
CA THR A 126 -0.01 8.52 12.87
C THR A 126 -1.44 8.78 12.38
N HIS A 127 -1.82 8.24 11.22
CA HIS A 127 -3.18 8.37 10.70
C HIS A 127 -4.22 7.74 11.63
N MET A 128 -4.00 6.50 12.07
CA MET A 128 -4.88 5.81 13.02
C MET A 128 -4.99 6.59 14.34
N SER A 129 -3.92 7.22 14.80
CA SER A 129 -3.95 8.04 16.01
C SER A 129 -4.86 9.26 15.84
N LEU A 130 -4.86 9.88 14.66
CA LEU A 130 -5.81 10.96 14.33
C LEU A 130 -7.25 10.43 14.26
N ASP A 131 -7.48 9.24 13.72
CA ASP A 131 -8.82 8.60 13.72
C ASP A 131 -9.35 8.41 15.15
N VAL A 132 -8.51 7.91 16.06
CA VAL A 132 -8.85 7.74 17.47
C VAL A 132 -9.12 9.08 18.15
N LEU A 133 -8.29 10.10 17.93
CA LEU A 133 -8.50 11.44 18.52
C LEU A 133 -9.82 12.07 18.05
N SER A 134 -10.12 11.96 16.75
CA SER A 134 -11.36 12.47 16.16
C SER A 134 -12.59 11.73 16.69
N PHE A 135 -12.48 10.43 16.97
CA PHE A 135 -13.56 9.66 17.61
C PHE A 135 -13.92 10.18 19.01
N PHE A 136 -12.97 10.80 19.73
CA PHE A 136 -13.18 11.42 21.04
C PHE A 136 -13.44 12.94 20.94
N ASP A 137 -13.88 13.45 19.79
CA ASP A 137 -14.17 14.86 19.51
C ASP A 137 -12.96 15.82 19.66
N TYR A 138 -11.73 15.29 19.65
CA TYR A 138 -10.52 16.12 19.62
C TYR A 138 -10.15 16.44 18.17
N HIS A 139 -10.58 17.62 17.71
CA HIS A 139 -10.23 18.12 16.38
C HIS A 139 -9.07 19.12 16.44
N LEU A 140 -7.99 18.81 15.72
CA LEU A 140 -6.94 19.78 15.44
C LEU A 140 -7.37 20.67 14.27
N LEU A 141 -7.02 21.97 14.32
CA LEU A 141 -7.32 22.94 13.25
C LEU A 141 -6.82 22.46 11.86
N TRP A 142 -5.80 21.60 11.83
CA TRP A 142 -5.13 21.10 10.63
C TRP A 142 -5.38 19.60 10.35
N ASP A 143 -6.38 18.99 11.00
CA ASP A 143 -6.57 17.53 10.94
C ASP A 143 -6.83 17.03 9.51
N HIS A 144 -7.64 17.74 8.72
CA HIS A 144 -7.89 17.40 7.32
C HIS A 144 -6.62 17.41 6.46
N ILE A 145 -5.74 18.40 6.66
CA ILE A 145 -4.49 18.53 5.90
C ILE A 145 -3.48 17.47 6.35
N ALA A 146 -3.38 17.20 7.66
CA ALA A 146 -2.52 16.15 8.18
C ALA A 146 -2.93 14.76 7.63
N ARG A 147 -4.23 14.44 7.64
CA ARG A 147 -4.77 13.21 7.05
C ARG A 147 -4.47 13.12 5.56
N ALA A 148 -4.69 14.18 4.80
CA ALA A 148 -4.41 14.22 3.37
C ALA A 148 -2.93 13.90 3.07
N VAL A 149 -2.00 14.52 3.82
CA VAL A 149 -0.56 14.27 3.68
C VAL A 149 -0.22 12.83 4.06
N LEU A 150 -0.70 12.34 5.20
CA LEU A 150 -0.41 10.97 5.67
C LEU A 150 -0.91 9.91 4.70
N LYS A 151 -2.11 10.07 4.14
CA LYS A 151 -2.67 9.21 3.09
C LYS A 151 -1.79 9.17 1.85
N THR A 152 -1.32 10.35 1.41
CA THR A 152 -0.43 10.46 0.26
C THR A 152 0.91 9.75 0.51
N VAL A 153 1.48 9.93 1.70
CA VAL A 153 2.72 9.24 2.12
C VAL A 153 2.51 7.72 2.16
N GLN A 154 1.37 7.24 2.68
CA GLN A 154 1.05 5.82 2.74
C GLN A 154 0.93 5.21 1.33
N ALA A 155 0.20 5.85 0.40
CA ALA A 155 0.08 5.37 -0.97
C ALA A 155 1.42 5.35 -1.71
N LEU A 156 2.23 6.41 -1.56
CA LEU A 156 3.57 6.45 -2.16
C LEU A 156 4.49 5.38 -1.58
N ALA A 157 4.49 5.20 -0.25
CA ALA A 157 5.30 4.19 0.40
C ALA A 157 4.88 2.78 -0.04
N LEU A 158 3.58 2.51 -0.16
CA LEU A 158 3.06 1.24 -0.67
C LEU A 158 3.50 1.01 -2.13
N TYR A 159 3.38 2.03 -2.99
CA TYR A 159 3.82 1.97 -4.37
C TYR A 159 5.32 1.67 -4.48
N PHE A 160 6.17 2.41 -3.76
CA PHE A 160 7.62 2.17 -3.76
C PHE A 160 7.97 0.79 -3.17
N PHE A 161 7.19 0.27 -2.22
CA PHE A 161 7.38 -1.07 -1.68
C PHE A 161 7.12 -2.14 -2.76
N VAL A 162 5.99 -2.04 -3.47
CA VAL A 162 5.64 -2.91 -4.59
C VAL A 162 6.69 -2.84 -5.69
N LEU A 163 7.07 -1.62 -6.11
CA LEU A 163 8.07 -1.39 -7.14
C LEU A 163 9.44 -1.97 -6.76
N THR A 164 9.87 -1.77 -5.52
CA THR A 164 11.14 -2.32 -5.02
C THR A 164 11.11 -3.85 -5.07
N HIS A 165 9.98 -4.47 -4.71
CA HIS A 165 9.82 -5.92 -4.75
C HIS A 165 9.81 -6.46 -6.19
N ALA A 166 9.14 -5.77 -7.13
CA ALA A 166 9.12 -6.13 -8.54
C ALA A 166 10.51 -6.03 -9.20
N ILE A 167 11.24 -4.93 -8.94
CA ILE A 167 12.61 -4.73 -9.46
C ILE A 167 13.59 -5.75 -8.89
N LEU A 168 13.44 -6.14 -7.62
CA LEU A 168 14.33 -7.12 -7.03
C LEU A 168 14.17 -8.50 -7.66
N ASN A 169 12.92 -8.91 -7.92
CA ASN A 169 12.64 -10.20 -8.55
C ASN A 169 13.01 -10.24 -10.03
N SER A 170 12.96 -9.11 -10.74
CA SER A 170 13.44 -9.06 -12.13
C SER A 170 14.97 -9.15 -12.24
N LYS A 171 15.71 -8.54 -11.32
CA LYS A 171 17.19 -8.62 -11.29
C LYS A 171 17.72 -10.03 -11.03
N ILE A 172 17.05 -10.82 -10.18
CA ILE A 172 17.45 -12.21 -9.89
C ILE A 172 17.38 -13.08 -11.16
N LYS A 173 16.50 -12.76 -12.13
CA LYS A 173 16.39 -13.45 -13.42
C LYS A 173 17.48 -13.07 -14.43
N SER A 174 18.07 -11.88 -14.33
CA SER A 174 19.07 -11.37 -15.30
C SER A 174 20.50 -11.87 -15.05
N GLN A 175 20.76 -12.50 -13.90
CA GLN A 175 22.09 -13.00 -13.52
C GLN A 175 22.25 -14.53 -13.69
N LYS A 176 21.20 -15.22 -14.14
CA LYS A 176 21.28 -16.61 -14.62
C LYS A 176 21.28 -16.61 -16.14
#